data_AF-A0A0N5B6E9-F1
#
_entry.id   AF-A0A0N5B6E9-F1
#
_cell.length_a   1.000
_cell.length_b   1.000
_cell.length_c   1.000
_cell.angle_alpha   90.00
_cell.angle_beta   90.00
_cell.angle_gamma   90.00
#
_symmetry.space_group_name_H-M   'P 1'
#
loop_
_entity.id
_entity.type
_entity.pdbx_description
1 polymer ?
#
loop_
_entity_poly.entity_id
_entity_poly.type
_entity_poly.pdbx_seq_one_letter_code
_entity_poly.pdbx_strand_id
1 'polypeptide(L)'
;MNIHLILLAISFIYTHAQDCSSPKATKGLFGSYLSCVKRSLDADYGGFESEVQEHYRQAASKCFSSSISEANKKDRCVLTLNDLNSKAWDRNGPLRDCSICRTFASGAIKAILNTPAEDQKCIRNEISKAIAKEANYCISKKISNFPGVPEIPDLEESSFFFKESVMNSISDFILVQSRLAFCGERKPKRAQNTRKCLKKPFDGFLSKHCQVIQNCDAQVPGSCLSQVKEVRDATCECVDEARNDLKQRISSISQAIQESISGGRSSPSIGSSSKVDVCVANIKAQMVTPANDWVNVIDAALGTCIKAKPTGQSLGMESLLNVGCRKVIADTTGTASSQLKTGFDFVNNLIDAMVERSGRFCNKGNC
;
A
#
# COMPACT_ATOMS: atom_id res chain seq x y z
N MET A 1 -7.25 -1.66 76.32
CA MET A 1 -7.76 -2.84 75.60
C MET A 1 -9.04 -2.41 74.90
N ASN A 2 -9.17 -2.32 73.58
CA ASN A 2 -8.52 -3.06 72.50
C ASN A 2 -8.21 -2.15 71.32
N ILE A 3 -6.92 -2.10 70.99
CA ILE A 3 -6.39 -1.79 69.66
C ILE A 3 -6.48 -3.13 68.92
N HIS A 4 -7.28 -3.23 67.85
CA HIS A 4 -7.15 -4.21 66.74
C HIS A 4 -8.46 -4.23 65.94
N LEU A 5 -8.67 -3.25 65.04
CA LEU A 5 -9.56 -3.42 63.88
C LEU A 5 -9.38 -2.25 62.90
N ILE A 6 -8.13 -2.01 62.48
CA ILE A 6 -7.87 -1.32 61.20
C ILE A 6 -7.54 -2.44 60.22
N LEU A 7 -8.60 -3.01 59.64
CA LEU A 7 -8.52 -3.94 58.52
C LEU A 7 -7.97 -3.17 57.32
N LEU A 8 -6.73 -3.50 56.98
CA LEU A 8 -6.06 -3.21 55.72
C LEU A 8 -6.95 -3.63 54.54
N ALA A 9 -7.80 -2.73 54.07
CA ALA A 9 -8.26 -2.72 52.69
C ALA A 9 -7.17 -2.07 51.84
N ILE A 10 -6.03 -2.77 51.68
CA ILE A 10 -5.14 -2.52 50.54
C ILE A 10 -5.88 -3.10 49.35
N SER A 11 -6.70 -2.25 48.74
CA SER A 11 -7.12 -2.40 47.36
C SER A 11 -5.85 -2.57 46.54
N PHE A 12 -5.51 -3.82 46.21
CA PHE A 12 -4.61 -4.16 45.13
C PHE A 12 -5.26 -3.63 43.85
N ILE A 13 -5.08 -2.33 43.59
CA ILE A 13 -5.14 -1.81 42.25
C ILE A 13 -3.95 -2.47 41.57
N TYR A 14 -4.18 -3.61 40.93
CA TYR A 14 -3.35 -4.12 39.85
C TYR A 14 -3.38 -3.03 38.76
N THR A 15 -2.62 -1.96 38.98
CA THR A 15 -2.00 -1.26 37.88
C THR A 15 -1.11 -2.31 37.26
N HIS A 16 -1.55 -2.92 36.17
CA HIS A 16 -0.61 -3.54 35.26
C HIS A 16 0.28 -2.39 34.81
N ALA A 17 1.38 -2.16 35.54
CA ALA A 17 2.51 -1.43 35.04
C ALA A 17 2.95 -2.22 33.82
N GLN A 18 2.42 -1.84 32.66
CA GLN A 18 2.81 -2.46 31.42
C GLN A 18 4.26 -2.06 31.22
N ASP A 19 5.13 -3.02 31.52
CA ASP A 19 6.56 -2.86 31.47
C ASP A 19 7.03 -2.89 30.00
N CYS A 20 8.09 -2.15 29.69
CA CYS A 20 8.79 -2.17 28.41
C CYS A 20 10.28 -2.50 28.60
N SER A 21 10.65 -3.06 29.75
CA SER A 21 11.99 -3.52 30.10
C SER A 21 12.53 -4.62 29.20
N SER A 22 11.67 -5.29 28.41
CA SER A 22 12.07 -6.36 27.50
C SER A 22 11.49 -6.17 26.09
N PRO A 23 12.20 -6.63 25.04
CA PRO A 23 11.69 -6.59 23.67
C PRO A 23 10.30 -7.22 23.54
N LYS A 24 10.05 -8.35 24.22
CA LYS A 24 8.74 -9.03 24.19
C LYS A 24 7.63 -8.15 24.75
N ALA A 25 7.91 -7.42 25.83
CA ALA A 25 6.94 -6.52 26.45
C ALA A 25 6.67 -5.29 25.55
N THR A 26 7.71 -4.69 24.95
CA THR A 26 7.57 -3.62 23.95
C THR A 26 6.71 -4.06 22.75
N LYS A 27 6.87 -5.29 22.26
CA LYS A 27 6.02 -5.86 21.19
C LYS A 27 4.56 -5.99 21.62
N GLY A 28 4.30 -6.48 22.82
CA GLY A 28 2.94 -6.56 23.37
C GLY A 28 2.29 -5.18 23.52
N LEU A 29 3.08 -4.19 23.96
CA LEU A 29 2.66 -2.80 24.09
C LEU A 29 2.32 -2.19 22.73
N PHE A 30 3.15 -2.42 21.72
CA PHE A 30 2.87 -1.98 20.36
C PHE A 30 1.65 -2.68 19.77
N GLY A 31 1.43 -3.98 20.04
CA GLY A 31 0.19 -4.67 19.65
C GLY A 31 -1.06 -4.10 20.31
N SER A 32 -0.96 -3.69 21.58
CA SER A 32 -2.04 -3.00 22.31
C SER A 32 -2.33 -1.62 21.69
N TYR A 33 -1.27 -0.90 21.30
CA TYR A 33 -1.37 0.37 20.57
C TYR A 33 -2.09 0.20 19.23
N LEU A 34 -1.72 -0.79 18.42
CA LEU A 34 -2.39 -1.07 17.14
C LEU A 34 -3.87 -1.43 17.34
N SER A 35 -4.18 -2.14 18.43
CA SER A 35 -5.56 -2.47 18.81
C SER A 35 -6.37 -1.24 19.26
N CYS A 36 -5.73 -0.25 19.88
CA CYS A 36 -6.35 1.05 20.13
C CYS A 36 -6.69 1.75 18.80
N VAL A 37 -5.71 1.84 17.88
CA VAL A 37 -5.92 2.48 16.58
C VAL A 37 -7.06 1.81 15.82
N LYS A 38 -7.09 0.47 15.77
CA LYS A 38 -8.18 -0.29 15.16
C LYS A 38 -9.55 0.08 15.75
N ARG A 39 -9.71 0.00 17.07
CA ARG A 39 -11.00 0.30 17.73
C ARG A 39 -11.47 1.72 17.43
N SER A 40 -10.55 2.68 17.43
CA SER A 40 -10.86 4.07 17.09
C SER A 40 -11.29 4.23 15.63
N LEU A 41 -10.58 3.58 14.69
CA LEU A 41 -10.95 3.59 13.27
C LEU A 41 -12.30 2.92 13.03
N ASP A 42 -12.55 1.76 13.64
CA ASP A 42 -13.81 1.02 13.47
C ASP A 42 -15.02 1.82 13.98
N ALA A 43 -14.83 2.64 15.02
CA ALA A 43 -15.90 3.45 15.62
C ALA A 43 -16.42 4.58 14.72
N ASP A 44 -15.59 5.16 13.85
CA ASP A 44 -15.98 6.21 12.89
C ASP A 44 -15.37 5.96 11.50
N TYR A 45 -15.41 4.72 11.02
CA TYR A 45 -14.72 4.35 9.77
C TYR A 45 -15.17 5.23 8.59
N GLY A 46 -16.48 5.48 8.48
CA GLY A 46 -17.04 6.36 7.45
C GLY A 46 -16.48 7.78 7.53
N GLY A 47 -16.38 8.35 8.74
CA GLY A 47 -15.81 9.67 8.93
C GLY A 47 -14.32 9.76 8.61
N PHE A 48 -13.54 8.70 8.87
CA PHE A 48 -12.13 8.61 8.45
C PHE A 48 -11.99 8.47 6.94
N GLU A 49 -12.86 7.69 6.29
CA GLU A 49 -12.81 7.51 4.85
C GLU A 49 -13.18 8.80 4.10
N SER A 50 -14.21 9.51 4.57
CA SER A 50 -14.56 10.83 4.04
C SER A 50 -13.43 11.83 4.22
N GLU A 51 -12.79 11.87 5.41
CA GLU A 51 -11.63 12.75 5.65
C GLU A 51 -10.51 12.45 4.65
N VAL A 52 -10.15 11.17 4.48
CA VAL A 52 -9.08 10.76 3.54
C VAL A 52 -9.41 11.26 2.14
N GLN A 53 -10.62 11.02 1.65
CA GLN A 53 -11.02 11.40 0.30
C GLN A 53 -11.01 12.93 0.11
N GLU A 54 -11.66 13.67 1.00
CA GLU A 54 -11.78 15.13 0.92
C GLU A 54 -10.41 15.79 1.02
N HIS A 55 -9.61 15.39 2.01
CA HIS A 55 -8.27 15.95 2.21
C HIS A 55 -7.31 15.58 1.08
N TYR A 56 -7.37 14.37 0.50
CA TYR A 56 -6.56 14.04 -0.67
C TYR A 56 -6.93 14.88 -1.89
N ARG A 57 -8.22 15.13 -2.14
CA ARG A 57 -8.67 16.01 -3.23
C ARG A 57 -8.24 17.45 -3.00
N GLN A 58 -8.35 17.95 -1.77
CA GLN A 58 -7.84 19.28 -1.41
C GLN A 58 -6.30 19.35 -1.52
N ALA A 59 -5.59 18.30 -1.14
CA ALA A 59 -4.15 18.22 -1.32
C ALA A 59 -3.76 18.25 -2.80
N ALA A 60 -4.52 17.53 -3.64
CA ALA A 60 -4.33 17.56 -5.09
C ALA A 60 -4.53 18.97 -5.65
N SER A 61 -5.58 19.68 -5.26
CA SER A 61 -5.84 21.05 -5.75
C SER A 61 -4.79 22.07 -5.29
N LYS A 62 -4.20 21.89 -4.10
CA LYS A 62 -3.16 22.78 -3.58
C LYS A 62 -1.76 22.46 -4.13
N CYS A 63 -1.43 21.19 -4.29
CA CYS A 63 -0.07 20.75 -4.59
C CYS A 63 0.20 20.50 -6.08
N PHE A 64 -0.84 20.33 -6.89
CA PHE A 64 -0.74 20.27 -8.34
C PHE A 64 -1.17 21.59 -8.97
N SER A 65 -0.73 21.80 -10.20
CA SER A 65 -1.21 22.88 -11.05
C SER A 65 -2.32 22.39 -11.96
N SER A 66 -3.30 23.26 -12.22
CA SER A 66 -4.44 22.97 -13.08
C SER A 66 -4.10 22.96 -14.57
N SER A 67 -2.97 23.53 -14.97
CA SER A 67 -2.53 23.61 -16.36
C SER A 67 -1.01 23.59 -16.50
N ILE A 68 -0.52 23.35 -17.73
CA ILE A 68 0.91 23.38 -18.05
C ILE A 68 1.52 24.78 -17.80
N SER A 69 0.78 25.83 -18.13
CA SER A 69 1.22 27.22 -17.91
C SER A 69 1.45 27.49 -16.42
N GLU A 70 0.48 27.10 -15.58
CA GLU A 70 0.61 27.24 -14.12
C GLU A 70 1.72 26.33 -13.56
N ALA A 71 1.84 25.10 -14.06
CA ALA A 71 2.89 24.16 -13.67
C ALA A 71 4.30 24.70 -13.92
N ASN A 72 4.48 25.47 -15.01
CA ASN A 72 5.75 26.12 -15.29
C ASN A 72 6.04 27.28 -14.35
N LYS A 73 5.02 28.00 -13.87
CA LYS A 73 5.16 29.11 -12.91
C LYS A 73 5.39 28.63 -11.48
N LYS A 74 4.63 27.63 -11.02
CA LYS A 74 4.65 27.12 -9.64
C LYS A 74 5.65 25.98 -9.42
N ASP A 75 6.25 25.49 -10.49
CA ASP A 75 7.07 24.27 -10.54
C ASP A 75 6.40 23.07 -9.83
N ARG A 76 5.13 22.83 -10.19
CA ARG A 76 4.31 21.69 -9.73
C ARG A 76 3.84 20.84 -10.89
N CYS A 77 3.63 19.54 -10.66
CA CYS A 77 3.03 18.65 -11.65
C CYS A 77 1.59 19.06 -11.98
N VAL A 78 1.11 18.64 -13.15
CA VAL A 78 -0.27 18.93 -13.60
C VAL A 78 -1.22 17.82 -13.18
N LEU A 79 -2.30 18.20 -12.52
CA LEU A 79 -3.48 17.37 -12.23
C LEU A 79 -4.64 18.33 -11.96
N THR A 80 -5.76 18.12 -12.66
CA THR A 80 -6.98 18.88 -12.43
C THR A 80 -7.90 18.11 -11.48
N LEU A 81 -8.73 18.81 -10.72
CA LEU A 81 -9.75 18.13 -9.90
C LEU A 81 -10.74 17.32 -10.75
N ASN A 82 -10.98 17.73 -11.98
CA ASN A 82 -11.84 17.00 -12.91
C ASN A 82 -11.26 15.63 -13.28
N ASP A 83 -9.94 15.46 -13.28
CA ASP A 83 -9.32 14.13 -13.47
C ASP A 83 -9.78 13.14 -12.40
N LEU A 84 -10.04 13.63 -11.17
CA LEU A 84 -10.48 12.82 -10.01
C LEU A 84 -11.97 12.49 -10.02
N ASN A 85 -12.76 13.04 -10.95
CA ASN A 85 -14.18 12.69 -11.09
C ASN A 85 -14.39 11.38 -11.85
N SER A 86 -13.35 10.84 -12.48
CA SER A 86 -13.36 9.53 -13.13
C SER A 86 -12.60 8.50 -12.31
N LYS A 87 -12.90 7.20 -12.47
CA LYS A 87 -12.11 6.16 -11.82
C LYS A 87 -10.76 6.00 -12.52
N ALA A 88 -9.72 5.61 -11.77
CA ALA A 88 -8.39 5.36 -12.31
C ALA A 88 -8.38 4.29 -13.42
N TRP A 89 -9.31 3.34 -13.37
CA TRP A 89 -9.47 2.29 -14.38
C TRP A 89 -10.54 2.63 -15.44
N ASP A 90 -11.04 3.86 -15.49
CA ASP A 90 -11.93 4.29 -16.57
C ASP A 90 -11.16 4.69 -17.84
N ARG A 91 -11.90 5.01 -18.91
CA ARG A 91 -11.34 5.39 -20.22
C ARG A 91 -10.44 6.63 -20.18
N ASN A 92 -10.60 7.49 -19.18
CA ASN A 92 -9.82 8.72 -19.03
C ASN A 92 -8.69 8.60 -17.98
N GLY A 93 -8.58 7.46 -17.30
CA GLY A 93 -7.58 7.21 -16.27
C GLY A 93 -6.19 6.87 -16.83
N PRO A 94 -5.22 6.48 -15.97
CA PRO A 94 -3.85 6.16 -16.37
C PRO A 94 -3.77 4.99 -17.37
N LEU A 95 -4.80 4.14 -17.42
CA LEU A 95 -4.90 2.99 -18.31
C LEU A 95 -5.52 3.31 -19.68
N ARG A 96 -5.79 4.58 -20.02
CA ARG A 96 -6.50 4.96 -21.26
C ARG A 96 -5.93 4.35 -22.53
N ASP A 97 -4.59 4.31 -22.63
CA ASP A 97 -3.83 3.86 -23.80
C ASP A 97 -3.56 2.34 -23.75
N CYS A 98 -4.05 1.64 -22.71
CA CYS A 98 -3.94 0.19 -22.54
C CYS A 98 -5.33 -0.45 -22.32
N SER A 99 -6.04 -0.73 -23.42
CA SER A 99 -7.38 -1.35 -23.35
C SER A 99 -7.40 -2.67 -22.55
N ILE A 100 -6.37 -3.51 -22.70
CA ILE A 100 -6.25 -4.77 -21.96
C ILE A 100 -6.04 -4.55 -20.46
N CYS A 101 -5.18 -3.60 -20.08
CA CYS A 101 -4.96 -3.22 -18.68
C CYS A 101 -6.26 -2.72 -18.07
N ARG A 102 -7.03 -1.92 -18.82
CA ARG A 102 -8.32 -1.37 -18.37
C ARG A 102 -9.34 -2.47 -18.09
N THR A 103 -9.49 -3.43 -19.00
CA THR A 103 -10.39 -4.58 -18.81
C THR A 103 -9.98 -5.40 -17.59
N PHE A 104 -8.68 -5.67 -17.45
CA PHE A 104 -8.17 -6.41 -16.30
C PHE A 104 -8.39 -5.66 -14.99
N ALA A 105 -7.97 -4.39 -14.89
CA ALA A 105 -8.12 -3.57 -13.70
C ALA A 105 -9.58 -3.44 -13.27
N SER A 106 -10.48 -3.21 -14.24
CA SER A 106 -11.92 -3.16 -13.98
C SER A 106 -12.44 -4.51 -13.47
N GLY A 107 -11.98 -5.62 -14.04
CA GLY A 107 -12.35 -6.97 -13.60
C GLY A 107 -11.83 -7.29 -12.20
N ALA A 108 -10.55 -7.06 -11.93
CA ALA A 108 -9.91 -7.31 -10.65
C ALA A 108 -10.51 -6.47 -9.52
N ILE A 109 -10.72 -5.17 -9.74
CA ILE A 109 -11.33 -4.30 -8.73
C ILE A 109 -12.77 -4.70 -8.48
N LYS A 110 -13.58 -4.94 -9.51
CA LYS A 110 -14.95 -5.45 -9.33
C LYS A 110 -14.97 -6.79 -8.61
N ALA A 111 -14.04 -7.70 -8.92
CA ALA A 111 -13.93 -8.99 -8.25
C ALA A 111 -13.64 -8.79 -6.75
N ILE A 112 -12.59 -8.04 -6.39
CA ILE A 112 -12.21 -7.78 -4.99
C ILE A 112 -13.38 -7.16 -4.19
N LEU A 113 -14.16 -6.26 -4.79
CA LEU A 113 -15.23 -5.54 -4.10
C LEU A 113 -16.54 -6.33 -3.98
N ASN A 114 -16.78 -7.22 -4.94
CA ASN A 114 -17.94 -8.12 -4.95
C ASN A 114 -17.65 -9.43 -4.21
N THR A 115 -16.38 -9.71 -3.90
CA THR A 115 -15.99 -10.76 -2.96
C THR A 115 -16.69 -10.54 -1.61
N PRO A 116 -17.23 -11.58 -0.96
CA PRO A 116 -17.85 -11.48 0.36
C PRO A 116 -16.93 -10.85 1.42
N ALA A 117 -17.50 -10.25 2.47
CA ALA A 117 -16.74 -9.56 3.51
C ALA A 117 -15.64 -10.42 4.15
N GLU A 118 -15.94 -11.68 4.47
CA GLU A 118 -15.00 -12.63 5.07
C GLU A 118 -13.84 -12.97 4.12
N ASP A 119 -14.13 -13.13 2.84
CA ASP A 119 -13.10 -13.43 1.83
C ASP A 119 -12.23 -12.18 1.59
N GLN A 120 -12.79 -10.97 1.61
CA GLN A 120 -12.01 -9.72 1.57
C GLN A 120 -11.10 -9.57 2.80
N LYS A 121 -11.63 -9.87 4.00
CA LYS A 121 -10.86 -9.87 5.26
C LYS A 121 -9.72 -10.87 5.19
N CYS A 122 -9.96 -12.06 4.67
CA CYS A 122 -8.90 -13.05 4.42
C CYS A 122 -7.80 -12.49 3.51
N ILE A 123 -8.16 -11.88 2.36
CA ILE A 123 -7.18 -11.28 1.44
C ILE A 123 -6.36 -10.20 2.17
N ARG A 124 -7.02 -9.27 2.89
CA ARG A 124 -6.34 -8.21 3.63
C ARG A 124 -5.38 -8.77 4.69
N ASN A 125 -5.78 -9.83 5.40
CA ASN A 125 -4.92 -10.47 6.40
C ASN A 125 -3.66 -11.08 5.77
N GLU A 126 -3.78 -11.79 4.64
CA GLU A 126 -2.62 -12.35 3.96
C GLU A 126 -1.66 -11.26 3.43
N ILE A 127 -2.20 -10.17 2.89
CA ILE A 127 -1.39 -9.02 2.46
C ILE A 127 -0.72 -8.34 3.67
N SER A 128 -1.45 -8.10 4.76
CA SER A 128 -0.90 -7.51 5.99
C SER A 128 0.21 -8.36 6.60
N LYS A 129 0.09 -9.70 6.58
CA LYS A 129 1.16 -10.62 6.99
C LYS A 129 2.41 -10.47 6.13
N ALA A 130 2.26 -10.36 4.80
CA ALA A 130 3.39 -10.16 3.89
C ALA A 130 4.07 -8.80 4.14
N ILE A 131 3.29 -7.73 4.34
CA ILE A 131 3.82 -6.40 4.71
C ILE A 131 4.56 -6.46 6.04
N ALA A 132 4.02 -7.15 7.05
CA ALA A 132 4.68 -7.32 8.34
C ALA A 132 6.02 -8.07 8.21
N LYS A 133 6.14 -9.03 7.28
CA LYS A 133 7.42 -9.71 6.97
C LYS A 133 8.45 -8.74 6.37
N GLU A 134 8.06 -7.90 5.43
CA GLU A 134 8.96 -6.86 4.87
C GLU A 134 9.44 -5.91 5.97
N ALA A 135 8.51 -5.41 6.78
CA ALA A 135 8.82 -4.50 7.88
C ALA A 135 9.76 -5.17 8.89
N ASN A 136 9.50 -6.42 9.29
CA ASN A 136 10.38 -7.19 10.16
C ASN A 136 11.80 -7.33 9.61
N TYR A 137 11.93 -7.73 8.34
CA TYR A 137 13.22 -7.89 7.70
C TYR A 137 14.00 -6.58 7.67
N CYS A 138 13.34 -5.47 7.32
CA CYS A 138 13.96 -4.16 7.31
C CYS A 138 14.37 -3.67 8.71
N ILE A 139 13.46 -3.72 9.69
CA ILE A 139 13.73 -3.22 11.05
C ILE A 139 14.83 -4.04 11.73
N SER A 140 14.90 -5.35 11.49
CA SER A 140 15.95 -6.21 12.07
C SER A 140 17.37 -5.75 11.72
N LYS A 141 17.54 -4.97 10.64
CA LYS A 141 18.82 -4.37 10.23
C LYS A 141 19.08 -3.01 10.87
N LYS A 142 18.03 -2.33 11.36
CA LYS A 142 18.08 -0.96 11.92
C LYS A 142 18.11 -0.96 13.45
N ILE A 143 17.33 -1.84 14.08
CA ILE A 143 17.18 -1.92 15.54
C ILE A 143 17.71 -3.28 16.00
N SER A 144 18.83 -3.26 16.72
CA SER A 144 19.38 -4.47 17.35
C SER A 144 18.41 -5.02 18.40
N ASN A 145 18.23 -6.35 18.43
CA ASN A 145 17.29 -7.04 19.32
C ASN A 145 15.81 -6.63 19.14
N PHE A 146 15.43 -6.17 17.95
CA PHE A 146 14.04 -5.89 17.63
C PHE A 146 13.14 -7.12 17.87
N PRO A 147 12.06 -7.01 18.65
CA PRO A 147 11.20 -8.15 19.01
C PRO A 147 10.30 -8.67 17.87
N GLY A 148 10.34 -7.99 16.73
CA GLY A 148 9.44 -8.19 15.62
C GLY A 148 8.17 -7.35 15.73
N VAL A 149 7.68 -6.91 14.58
CA VAL A 149 6.37 -6.28 14.40
C VAL A 149 5.31 -7.29 14.88
N PRO A 150 4.38 -6.89 15.78
CA PRO A 150 3.23 -7.71 16.13
C PRO A 150 2.34 -7.92 14.90
N GLU A 151 1.38 -8.83 15.01
CA GLU A 151 0.37 -8.97 13.95
C GLU A 151 -0.37 -7.63 13.78
N ILE A 152 -0.37 -7.11 12.55
CA ILE A 152 -1.09 -5.88 12.21
C ILE A 152 -2.57 -6.25 12.12
N PRO A 153 -3.43 -5.69 12.99
CA PRO A 153 -4.85 -6.01 12.95
C PRO A 153 -5.49 -5.44 11.67
N ASP A 154 -6.62 -6.03 11.23
CA ASP A 154 -7.35 -5.52 10.07
C ASP A 154 -7.97 -4.13 10.37
N LEU A 155 -7.27 -3.08 9.95
CA LEU A 155 -7.70 -1.68 10.10
C LEU A 155 -8.83 -1.29 9.13
N GLU A 156 -9.25 -2.23 8.29
CA GLU A 156 -10.18 -2.04 7.19
C GLU A 156 -11.38 -2.99 7.33
N GLU A 157 -11.64 -3.51 8.53
CA GLU A 157 -12.74 -4.45 8.78
C GLU A 157 -14.10 -3.84 8.43
N SER A 158 -14.34 -2.59 8.84
CA SER A 158 -15.55 -1.84 8.52
C SER A 158 -15.62 -1.34 7.06
N SER A 159 -14.57 -1.51 6.25
CA SER A 159 -14.50 -1.05 4.85
C SER A 159 -15.64 -1.58 3.98
N PHE A 160 -16.15 -2.77 4.30
CA PHE A 160 -17.24 -3.42 3.57
C PHE A 160 -18.54 -2.60 3.57
N PHE A 161 -18.79 -1.80 4.61
CA PHE A 161 -19.98 -0.94 4.67
C PHE A 161 -19.83 0.36 3.87
N PHE A 162 -18.60 0.70 3.47
CA PHE A 162 -18.25 1.96 2.81
C PHE A 162 -17.59 1.74 1.44
N LYS A 163 -17.93 0.64 0.74
CA LYS A 163 -17.24 0.19 -0.48
C LYS A 163 -17.05 1.29 -1.51
N GLU A 164 -18.07 2.10 -1.76
CA GLU A 164 -18.00 3.15 -2.76
C GLU A 164 -17.00 4.25 -2.38
N SER A 165 -17.01 4.70 -1.13
CA SER A 165 -16.05 5.67 -0.60
C SER A 165 -14.62 5.11 -0.67
N VAL A 166 -14.43 3.85 -0.27
CA VAL A 166 -13.15 3.14 -0.36
C VAL A 166 -12.66 3.04 -1.81
N MET A 167 -13.56 2.75 -2.76
CA MET A 167 -13.21 2.75 -4.18
C MET A 167 -12.78 4.13 -4.68
N ASN A 168 -13.49 5.18 -4.24
CA ASN A 168 -13.19 6.55 -4.63
C ASN A 168 -11.81 6.97 -4.13
N SER A 169 -11.49 6.72 -2.86
CA SER A 169 -10.20 7.09 -2.29
C SER A 169 -9.04 6.30 -2.90
N ILE A 170 -9.20 4.99 -3.14
CA ILE A 170 -8.20 4.17 -3.85
C ILE A 170 -7.98 4.73 -5.26
N SER A 171 -9.06 5.07 -5.96
CA SER A 171 -8.98 5.67 -7.30
C SER A 171 -8.24 7.01 -7.29
N ASP A 172 -8.60 7.91 -6.37
CA ASP A 172 -7.96 9.22 -6.21
C ASP A 172 -6.46 9.05 -5.93
N PHE A 173 -6.10 8.13 -5.03
CA PHE A 173 -4.71 7.80 -4.73
C PHE A 173 -3.96 7.34 -5.98
N ILE A 174 -4.50 6.38 -6.73
CA ILE A 174 -3.87 5.85 -7.95
C ILE A 174 -3.70 6.97 -9.00
N LEU A 175 -4.69 7.84 -9.19
CA LEU A 175 -4.61 8.97 -10.12
C LEU A 175 -3.50 9.94 -9.74
N VAL A 176 -3.44 10.34 -8.46
CA VAL A 176 -2.41 11.24 -7.93
C VAL A 176 -1.02 10.65 -8.11
N GLN A 177 -0.81 9.38 -7.72
CA GLN A 177 0.49 8.72 -7.84
C GLN A 177 0.90 8.51 -9.30
N SER A 178 -0.05 8.13 -10.17
CA SER A 178 0.22 7.96 -11.61
C SER A 178 0.64 9.27 -12.26
N ARG A 179 -0.01 10.40 -11.91
CA ARG A 179 0.40 11.73 -12.40
C ARG A 179 1.78 12.13 -11.89
N LEU A 180 2.10 11.83 -10.63
CA LEU A 180 3.44 12.07 -10.07
C LEU A 180 4.52 11.27 -10.79
N ALA A 181 4.28 9.98 -11.04
CA ALA A 181 5.21 9.12 -11.75
C ALA A 181 5.46 9.64 -13.18
N PHE A 182 4.39 9.88 -13.94
CA PHE A 182 4.45 10.43 -15.29
C PHE A 182 5.18 11.78 -15.36
N CYS A 183 4.93 12.65 -14.37
CA CYS A 183 5.62 13.93 -14.24
C CYS A 183 7.11 13.74 -13.92
N GLY A 184 7.43 12.78 -13.03
CA GLY A 184 8.79 12.49 -12.59
C GLY A 184 9.70 11.98 -13.71
N GLU A 185 9.17 11.19 -14.64
CA GLU A 185 9.90 10.72 -15.83
C GLU A 185 10.40 11.88 -16.72
N ARG A 186 9.65 13.00 -16.77
CA ARG A 186 9.94 14.13 -17.68
C ARG A 186 10.54 15.34 -16.98
N LYS A 187 10.14 15.57 -15.72
CA LYS A 187 10.43 16.75 -14.91
C LYS A 187 10.66 16.30 -13.45
N PRO A 188 11.79 15.63 -13.14
CA PRO A 188 12.03 15.02 -11.82
C PRO A 188 12.00 16.02 -10.67
N LYS A 189 12.58 17.22 -10.85
CA LYS A 189 12.57 18.29 -9.84
C LYS A 189 11.15 18.78 -9.51
N ARG A 190 10.31 18.94 -10.54
CA ARG A 190 8.90 19.31 -10.40
C ARG A 190 8.10 18.25 -9.63
N ALA A 191 8.32 16.98 -9.95
CA ALA A 191 7.70 15.87 -9.21
C ALA A 191 8.17 15.82 -7.76
N GLN A 192 9.46 16.03 -7.49
CA GLN A 192 9.98 16.12 -6.13
C GLN A 192 9.35 17.27 -5.36
N ASN A 193 9.19 18.44 -5.99
CA ASN A 193 8.51 19.57 -5.39
C ASN A 193 7.07 19.20 -5.05
N THR A 194 6.25 18.73 -5.99
CA THR A 194 4.87 18.31 -5.70
C THR A 194 4.81 17.25 -4.59
N ARG A 195 5.69 16.24 -4.57
CA ARG A 195 5.78 15.27 -3.46
C ARG A 195 6.03 15.93 -2.11
N LYS A 196 6.95 16.92 -2.04
CA LYS A 196 7.20 17.68 -0.82
C LYS A 196 5.95 18.42 -0.33
N CYS A 197 5.16 18.99 -1.24
CA CYS A 197 3.90 19.65 -0.87
C CYS A 197 2.88 18.65 -0.30
N LEU A 198 2.73 17.48 -0.95
CA LEU A 198 1.75 16.48 -0.53
C LEU A 198 2.03 15.87 0.86
N LYS A 199 3.25 16.00 1.40
CA LYS A 199 3.56 15.55 2.78
C LYS A 199 2.79 16.33 3.85
N LYS A 200 2.60 17.63 3.64
CA LYS A 200 1.83 18.53 4.53
C LYS A 200 1.20 19.64 3.67
N PRO A 201 0.12 19.32 2.95
CA PRO A 201 -0.45 20.19 1.92
C PRO A 201 -1.17 21.40 2.50
N PHE A 202 -1.65 21.30 3.75
CA PHE A 202 -2.33 22.36 4.48
C PHE A 202 -2.43 22.01 5.98
N ASP A 203 -2.75 23.02 6.80
CA ASP A 203 -2.96 22.84 8.24
C ASP A 203 -4.23 22.05 8.53
N GLY A 204 -4.14 21.05 9.42
CA GLY A 204 -5.25 20.14 9.72
C GLY A 204 -5.38 18.97 8.73
N PHE A 205 -4.44 18.78 7.81
CA PHE A 205 -4.41 17.60 6.94
C PHE A 205 -4.43 16.30 7.77
N LEU A 206 -5.47 15.49 7.56
CA LEU A 206 -5.74 14.24 8.27
C LEU A 206 -5.86 14.40 9.81
N SER A 207 -6.38 15.54 10.27
CA SER A 207 -6.55 15.85 11.70
C SER A 207 -7.29 14.78 12.52
N LYS A 208 -8.34 14.11 11.99
CA LYS A 208 -9.02 13.02 12.71
C LYS A 208 -8.07 11.84 12.91
N HIS A 209 -7.32 11.45 11.87
CA HIS A 209 -6.30 10.41 12.01
C HIS A 209 -5.25 10.81 13.04
N CYS A 210 -4.76 12.06 13.02
CA CYS A 210 -3.84 12.55 14.02
C CYS A 210 -4.40 12.48 15.45
N GLN A 211 -5.67 12.79 15.64
CA GLN A 211 -6.32 12.67 16.93
C GLN A 211 -6.35 11.22 17.43
N VAL A 212 -6.59 10.24 16.55
CA VAL A 212 -6.49 8.81 16.92
C VAL A 212 -5.09 8.44 17.36
N ILE A 213 -4.07 8.84 16.60
CA ILE A 213 -2.66 8.59 16.94
C ILE A 213 -2.34 9.17 18.32
N GLN A 214 -2.71 10.42 18.57
CA GLN A 214 -2.48 11.10 19.86
C GLN A 214 -3.24 10.44 21.01
N ASN A 215 -4.50 10.07 20.81
CA ASN A 215 -5.31 9.39 21.81
C ASN A 215 -4.77 8.00 22.17
N CYS A 216 -4.24 7.26 21.18
CA CYS A 216 -3.62 5.96 21.42
C CYS A 216 -2.21 6.09 22.02
N ASP A 217 -1.45 7.12 21.66
CA ASP A 217 -0.17 7.45 22.32
C ASP A 217 -0.40 7.74 23.81
N ALA A 218 -1.50 8.42 24.16
CA ALA A 218 -1.87 8.72 25.56
C ALA A 218 -2.25 7.48 26.39
N GLN A 219 -2.59 6.35 25.74
CA GLN A 219 -2.86 5.08 26.41
C GLN A 219 -1.58 4.26 26.68
N VAL A 220 -0.45 4.65 26.09
CA VAL A 220 0.84 4.01 26.35
C VAL A 220 1.41 4.56 27.66
N PRO A 221 1.92 3.71 28.57
CA PRO A 221 2.64 4.17 29.76
C PRO A 221 3.75 5.16 29.39
N GLY A 222 3.82 6.29 30.11
CA GLY A 222 4.75 7.38 29.78
C GLY A 222 6.22 6.95 29.70
N SER A 223 6.64 5.98 30.53
CA SER A 223 7.98 5.39 30.51
C SER A 223 8.31 4.60 29.24
N CYS A 224 7.28 4.17 28.51
CA CYS A 224 7.40 3.31 27.33
C CYS A 224 7.05 4.02 26.01
N LEU A 225 6.53 5.25 26.10
CA LEU A 225 6.06 6.01 24.95
C LEU A 225 7.16 6.24 23.90
N SER A 226 8.37 6.57 24.33
CA SER A 226 9.50 6.79 23.40
C SER A 226 9.84 5.52 22.60
N GLN A 227 9.91 4.38 23.27
CA GLN A 227 10.21 3.09 22.63
C GLN A 227 9.09 2.65 21.68
N VAL A 228 7.82 2.83 22.07
CA VAL A 228 6.68 2.51 21.19
C VAL A 228 6.66 3.42 19.96
N LYS A 229 6.96 4.71 20.13
CA LYS A 229 7.09 5.65 19.01
C LYS A 229 8.23 5.27 18.07
N GLU A 230 9.40 4.92 18.60
CA GLU A 230 10.54 4.46 17.82
C GLU A 230 10.20 3.21 17.00
N VAL A 231 9.56 2.21 17.62
CA VAL A 231 9.12 0.99 16.93
C VAL A 231 8.09 1.30 15.84
N ARG A 232 7.12 2.16 16.13
CA ARG A 232 6.09 2.58 15.17
C ARG A 232 6.73 3.29 13.98
N ASP A 233 7.57 4.29 14.24
CA ASP A 233 8.18 5.12 13.20
C ASP A 233 9.13 4.28 12.33
N ALA A 234 9.94 3.38 12.94
CA ALA A 234 10.77 2.43 12.21
C ALA A 234 9.94 1.45 11.37
N THR A 235 8.80 0.97 11.88
CA THR A 235 7.87 0.12 11.12
C THR A 235 7.36 0.85 9.89
N CYS A 236 6.92 2.09 10.05
CA CYS A 236 6.39 2.90 8.96
C CYS A 236 7.45 3.26 7.92
N GLU A 237 8.66 3.62 8.35
CA GLU A 237 9.79 3.87 7.46
C GLU A 237 10.14 2.62 6.65
N CYS A 238 10.19 1.46 7.28
CA CYS A 238 10.49 0.20 6.61
C CYS A 238 9.41 -0.24 5.61
N VAL A 239 8.13 0.02 5.91
CA VAL A 239 7.04 -0.18 4.97
C VAL A 239 7.21 0.74 3.75
N ASP A 240 7.54 2.02 3.96
CA ASP A 240 7.78 2.97 2.87
C ASP A 240 9.03 2.62 2.04
N GLU A 241 10.10 2.12 2.65
CA GLU A 241 11.27 1.60 1.94
C GLU A 241 10.92 0.40 1.06
N ALA A 242 10.23 -0.60 1.61
CA ALA A 242 9.81 -1.78 0.85
C ALA A 242 8.91 -1.41 -0.33
N ARG A 243 7.98 -0.46 -0.12
CA ARG A 243 7.17 0.10 -1.22
C ARG A 243 8.05 0.74 -2.28
N ASN A 244 8.95 1.64 -1.90
CA ASN A 244 9.81 2.35 -2.86
C ASN A 244 10.73 1.39 -3.62
N ASP A 245 11.27 0.35 -2.99
CA ASP A 245 12.05 -0.70 -3.65
C ASP A 245 11.20 -1.45 -4.68
N LEU A 246 9.98 -1.86 -4.32
CA LEU A 246 9.05 -2.51 -5.26
C LEU A 246 8.72 -1.60 -6.46
N LYS A 247 8.48 -0.30 -6.24
CA LYS A 247 8.27 0.68 -7.33
C LYS A 247 9.46 0.73 -8.27
N GLN A 248 10.66 0.76 -7.71
CA GLN A 248 11.89 0.86 -8.49
C GLN A 248 12.08 -0.41 -9.33
N ARG A 249 11.90 -1.59 -8.76
CA ARG A 249 11.94 -2.87 -9.48
C ARG A 249 10.91 -2.94 -10.61
N ILE A 250 9.68 -2.51 -10.33
CA ILE A 250 8.61 -2.47 -11.34
C ILE A 250 8.96 -1.51 -12.48
N SER A 251 9.56 -0.36 -12.19
CA SER A 251 10.02 0.56 -13.23
C SER A 251 11.06 -0.06 -14.17
N SER A 252 11.84 -1.03 -13.67
CA SER A 252 12.84 -1.79 -14.44
C SER A 252 12.25 -2.94 -15.27
N ILE A 253 10.97 -3.31 -15.08
CA ILE A 253 10.32 -4.40 -15.83
C ILE A 253 10.36 -4.16 -17.34
N SER A 254 10.23 -2.90 -17.78
CA SER A 254 10.28 -2.58 -19.22
C SER A 254 11.61 -2.95 -19.85
N GLN A 255 12.70 -2.76 -19.11
CA GLN A 255 14.04 -3.13 -19.55
C GLN A 255 14.20 -4.66 -19.57
N ALA A 256 13.74 -5.36 -18.53
CA ALA A 256 13.76 -6.82 -18.47
C ALA A 256 12.96 -7.47 -19.62
N ILE A 257 11.83 -6.87 -20.00
CA ILE A 257 11.03 -7.29 -21.16
C ILE A 257 11.80 -7.07 -22.47
N GLN A 258 12.43 -5.91 -22.64
CA GLN A 258 13.23 -5.63 -23.83
C GLN A 258 14.39 -6.61 -23.98
N GLU A 259 15.13 -6.89 -22.90
CA GLU A 259 16.23 -7.86 -22.87
C GLU A 259 15.77 -9.27 -23.28
N SER A 260 14.57 -9.68 -22.85
CA SER A 260 13.93 -10.96 -23.22
C SER A 260 13.60 -11.06 -24.71
N ILE A 261 13.39 -9.93 -25.39
CA ILE A 261 13.02 -9.85 -26.82
C ILE A 261 14.27 -9.65 -27.68
N SER A 262 15.23 -8.85 -27.24
CA SER A 262 16.45 -8.51 -27.98
C SER A 262 17.52 -9.62 -27.95
N GLY A 263 17.49 -10.52 -26.98
CA GLY A 263 18.42 -11.66 -26.88
C GLY A 263 18.31 -12.74 -27.98
N GLY A 264 17.51 -12.51 -29.04
CA GLY A 264 17.14 -13.53 -30.01
C GLY A 264 17.40 -13.16 -31.47
N ARG A 265 18.66 -12.88 -31.85
CA ARG A 265 19.11 -13.00 -33.25
C ARG A 265 20.22 -14.03 -33.48
N SER A 266 20.77 -14.66 -32.44
CA SER A 266 21.89 -15.60 -32.60
C SER A 266 22.06 -16.57 -31.43
N SER A 267 21.04 -17.36 -31.11
CA SER A 267 21.27 -18.64 -30.41
C SER A 267 20.09 -19.58 -30.61
N PRO A 268 20.28 -20.79 -31.17
CA PRO A 268 19.25 -21.82 -31.17
C PRO A 268 19.11 -22.32 -29.73
N SER A 269 18.00 -21.98 -29.07
CA SER A 269 17.69 -22.47 -27.73
C SER A 269 17.39 -23.97 -27.79
N ILE A 270 18.41 -24.80 -27.61
CA ILE A 270 18.30 -26.19 -27.18
C ILE A 270 17.90 -26.13 -25.70
N GLY A 271 16.61 -26.32 -25.43
CA GLY A 271 16.01 -26.25 -24.09
C GLY A 271 14.63 -25.62 -24.16
N SER A 272 13.61 -26.35 -23.71
CA SER A 272 12.18 -26.11 -23.90
C SER A 272 11.57 -24.91 -23.13
N SER A 273 12.29 -23.80 -22.95
CA SER A 273 11.71 -22.59 -22.34
C SER A 273 11.20 -21.67 -23.45
N SER A 274 9.87 -21.49 -23.52
CA SER A 274 9.29 -20.56 -24.49
C SER A 274 9.72 -19.13 -24.16
N LYS A 275 9.81 -18.24 -25.17
CA LYS A 275 10.11 -16.81 -24.94
C LYS A 275 9.13 -16.18 -23.92
N VAL A 276 7.90 -16.71 -23.86
CA VAL A 276 6.88 -16.30 -22.89
C VAL A 276 7.33 -16.65 -21.47
N ASP A 277 7.82 -17.87 -21.25
CA ASP A 277 8.28 -18.32 -19.93
C ASP A 277 9.47 -17.49 -19.45
N VAL A 278 10.39 -17.15 -20.34
CA VAL A 278 11.53 -16.26 -20.03
C VAL A 278 11.05 -14.86 -19.62
N CYS A 279 10.12 -14.27 -20.38
CA CYS A 279 9.52 -12.98 -20.04
C CYS A 279 8.80 -13.03 -18.68
N VAL A 280 8.01 -14.07 -18.44
CA VAL A 280 7.29 -14.27 -17.15
C VAL A 280 8.30 -14.41 -16.01
N ALA A 281 9.33 -15.24 -16.16
CA ALA A 281 10.35 -15.46 -15.14
C ALA A 281 11.12 -14.17 -14.81
N ASN A 282 11.50 -13.39 -15.82
CA ASN A 282 12.21 -12.13 -15.64
C ASN A 282 11.36 -11.10 -14.89
N ILE A 283 10.05 -11.02 -15.17
CA ILE A 283 9.15 -10.16 -14.42
C ILE A 283 8.96 -10.66 -12.98
N LYS A 284 8.73 -11.97 -12.79
CA LYS A 284 8.60 -12.57 -11.45
C LYS A 284 9.82 -12.27 -10.59
N ALA A 285 11.03 -12.36 -11.15
CA ALA A 285 12.27 -12.05 -10.43
C ALA A 285 12.33 -10.61 -9.90
N GLN A 286 11.69 -9.65 -10.59
CA GLN A 286 11.58 -8.27 -10.10
C GLN A 286 10.58 -8.10 -8.95
N MET A 287 9.71 -9.08 -8.71
CA MET A 287 8.71 -9.07 -7.65
C MET A 287 9.11 -9.92 -6.43
N VAL A 288 10.33 -10.48 -6.43
CA VAL A 288 10.89 -11.21 -5.29
C VAL A 288 11.77 -10.28 -4.46
N THR A 289 11.48 -10.21 -3.16
CA THR A 289 12.30 -9.58 -2.13
C THR A 289 12.95 -10.68 -1.27
N PRO A 290 13.92 -10.34 -0.41
CA PRO A 290 14.42 -11.30 0.57
C PRO A 290 13.36 -11.80 1.57
N ALA A 291 12.24 -11.09 1.72
CA ALA A 291 11.18 -11.43 2.68
C ALA A 291 9.95 -12.09 2.03
N ASN A 292 9.64 -11.78 0.76
CA ASN A 292 8.45 -12.27 0.07
C ASN A 292 8.68 -12.52 -1.43
N ASP A 293 7.90 -13.44 -1.98
CA ASP A 293 7.59 -13.50 -3.41
C ASP A 293 6.19 -12.90 -3.61
N TRP A 294 6.12 -11.66 -4.09
CA TRP A 294 4.86 -10.93 -4.16
C TRP A 294 3.86 -11.53 -5.16
N VAL A 295 4.32 -12.20 -6.21
CA VAL A 295 3.43 -12.89 -7.16
C VAL A 295 2.77 -14.06 -6.46
N ASN A 296 3.56 -14.88 -5.76
CA ASN A 296 3.04 -16.02 -5.01
C ASN A 296 2.17 -15.60 -3.82
N VAL A 297 2.52 -14.52 -3.11
CA VAL A 297 1.68 -13.97 -2.03
C VAL A 297 0.31 -13.57 -2.54
N ILE A 298 0.24 -12.83 -3.65
CA ILE A 298 -1.04 -12.39 -4.24
C ILE A 298 -1.83 -13.59 -4.75
N ASP A 299 -1.20 -14.50 -5.49
CA ASP A 299 -1.89 -15.66 -6.07
C ASP A 299 -2.38 -16.64 -5.01
N ALA A 300 -1.59 -16.86 -3.95
CA ALA A 300 -1.99 -17.67 -2.81
C ALA A 300 -3.14 -17.01 -2.04
N ALA A 301 -3.06 -15.70 -1.77
CA ALA A 301 -4.15 -14.97 -1.10
C ALA A 301 -5.46 -15.06 -1.91
N LEU A 302 -5.42 -14.79 -3.21
CA LEU A 302 -6.59 -14.91 -4.08
C LEU A 302 -7.08 -16.37 -4.20
N GLY A 303 -6.17 -17.34 -4.20
CA GLY A 303 -6.49 -18.76 -4.28
C GLY A 303 -7.15 -19.33 -3.03
N THR A 304 -6.62 -18.99 -1.85
CA THR A 304 -7.10 -19.46 -0.56
C THR A 304 -8.35 -18.72 -0.10
N CYS A 305 -8.43 -17.41 -0.35
CA CYS A 305 -9.48 -16.58 0.21
C CYS A 305 -10.73 -16.49 -0.68
N ILE A 306 -10.62 -16.56 -2.01
CA ILE A 306 -11.80 -16.46 -2.90
C ILE A 306 -12.41 -17.85 -3.08
N LYS A 307 -13.45 -18.16 -2.30
CA LYS A 307 -14.09 -19.48 -2.32
C LYS A 307 -14.95 -19.72 -3.56
N ALA A 308 -15.53 -18.66 -4.13
CA ALA A 308 -16.37 -18.71 -5.33
C ALA A 308 -15.74 -17.92 -6.48
N LYS A 309 -14.75 -18.52 -7.16
CA LYS A 309 -14.13 -17.90 -8.33
C LYS A 309 -15.16 -17.79 -9.46
N PRO A 310 -15.38 -16.61 -10.07
CA PRO A 310 -16.20 -16.50 -11.26
C PRO A 310 -15.65 -17.40 -12.38
N THR A 311 -16.48 -18.30 -12.91
CA THR A 311 -16.07 -19.25 -13.95
C THR A 311 -15.47 -18.51 -15.15
N GLY A 312 -14.25 -18.86 -15.54
CA GLY A 312 -13.54 -18.25 -16.68
C GLY A 312 -12.75 -16.97 -16.37
N GLN A 313 -12.74 -16.46 -15.14
CA GLN A 313 -11.87 -15.35 -14.75
C GLN A 313 -10.61 -15.87 -14.05
N SER A 314 -9.47 -15.75 -14.71
CA SER A 314 -8.17 -15.92 -14.08
C SER A 314 -7.76 -14.60 -13.44
N LEU A 315 -7.87 -14.52 -12.11
CA LEU A 315 -7.57 -13.33 -11.32
C LEU A 315 -6.11 -13.26 -10.85
N GLY A 316 -5.34 -14.34 -11.07
CA GLY A 316 -3.96 -14.43 -10.61
C GLY A 316 -2.99 -13.58 -11.42
N MET A 317 -1.98 -13.04 -10.74
CA MET A 317 -0.82 -12.37 -11.30
C MET A 317 -0.11 -13.26 -12.32
N GLU A 318 0.05 -14.56 -12.07
CA GLU A 318 0.69 -15.45 -13.04
C GLU A 318 -0.04 -15.48 -14.40
N SER A 319 -1.36 -15.47 -14.40
CA SER A 319 -2.14 -15.46 -15.64
C SER A 319 -2.02 -14.14 -16.38
N LEU A 320 -1.97 -13.04 -15.64
CA LEU A 320 -1.68 -11.71 -16.16
C LEU A 320 -0.33 -11.66 -16.86
N LEU A 321 0.71 -12.17 -16.20
CA LEU A 321 2.07 -12.21 -16.73
C LEU A 321 2.11 -13.00 -18.04
N ASN A 322 1.45 -14.17 -18.07
CA ASN A 322 1.37 -15.01 -19.26
C ASN A 322 0.69 -14.31 -20.44
N VAL A 323 -0.47 -13.70 -20.22
CA VAL A 323 -1.20 -12.96 -21.28
C VAL A 323 -0.42 -11.73 -21.73
N GLY A 324 0.15 -10.98 -20.78
CA GLY A 324 0.98 -9.82 -21.05
C GLY A 324 2.20 -10.16 -21.88
N CYS A 325 3.00 -11.12 -21.45
CA CYS A 325 4.22 -11.55 -22.15
C CYS A 325 3.93 -12.09 -23.55
N ARG A 326 2.87 -12.90 -23.74
CA ARG A 326 2.46 -13.36 -25.09
C ARG A 326 2.20 -12.18 -26.03
N LYS A 327 1.51 -11.15 -25.53
CA LYS A 327 1.18 -9.96 -26.33
C LYS A 327 2.41 -9.13 -26.65
N VAL A 328 3.34 -8.97 -25.71
CA VAL A 328 4.58 -8.23 -25.93
C VAL A 328 5.48 -8.93 -26.94
N ILE A 329 5.62 -10.26 -26.86
CA ILE A 329 6.43 -11.03 -27.80
C ILE A 329 5.84 -11.02 -29.22
N ALA A 330 4.51 -10.97 -29.34
CA ALA A 330 3.81 -10.86 -30.62
C ALA A 330 3.86 -9.45 -31.21
N ASP A 331 4.19 -8.41 -30.42
CA ASP A 331 4.22 -7.02 -30.87
C ASP A 331 5.64 -6.57 -31.21
N THR A 332 5.88 -6.32 -32.50
CA THR A 332 7.15 -5.81 -33.03
C THR A 332 7.26 -4.29 -32.99
N THR A 333 6.20 -3.57 -32.60
CA THR A 333 6.15 -2.10 -32.59
C THR A 333 6.64 -1.47 -31.28
N GLY A 334 6.75 -2.27 -30.20
CA GLY A 334 7.10 -1.80 -28.85
C GLY A 334 5.93 -1.20 -28.05
N THR A 335 4.75 -1.05 -28.67
CA THR A 335 3.54 -0.52 -28.04
C THR A 335 3.07 -1.36 -26.86
N ALA A 336 3.12 -2.68 -27.00
CA ALA A 336 2.72 -3.66 -25.99
C ALA A 336 3.65 -3.61 -24.77
N SER A 337 4.95 -3.38 -24.96
CA SER A 337 5.89 -3.20 -23.85
C SER A 337 5.53 -1.96 -23.02
N SER A 338 5.21 -0.85 -23.68
CA SER A 338 4.74 0.36 -22.99
C SER A 338 3.40 0.15 -22.29
N GLN A 339 2.46 -0.57 -22.92
CA GLN A 339 1.18 -0.91 -22.32
C GLN A 339 1.35 -1.80 -21.09
N LEU A 340 2.25 -2.80 -21.16
CA LEU A 340 2.52 -3.71 -20.06
C LEU A 340 3.15 -2.97 -18.87
N LYS A 341 4.10 -2.05 -19.12
CA LYS A 341 4.62 -1.13 -18.08
C LYS A 341 3.50 -0.38 -17.38
N THR A 342 2.62 0.28 -18.14
CA THR A 342 1.48 1.02 -17.60
C THR A 342 0.56 0.13 -16.74
N GLY A 343 0.39 -1.13 -17.13
CA GLY A 343 -0.33 -2.13 -16.33
C GLY A 343 0.32 -2.42 -14.98
N PHE A 344 1.65 -2.63 -14.97
CA PHE A 344 2.38 -2.82 -13.71
C PHE A 344 2.43 -1.58 -12.83
N ASP A 345 2.60 -0.39 -13.41
CA ASP A 345 2.55 0.87 -12.68
C ASP A 345 1.19 1.04 -11.98
N PHE A 346 0.09 0.61 -12.63
CA PHE A 346 -1.23 0.59 -12.01
C PHE A 346 -1.33 -0.42 -10.87
N VAL A 347 -0.89 -1.67 -11.06
CA VAL A 347 -0.90 -2.71 -10.00
C VAL A 347 -0.07 -2.25 -8.80
N ASN A 348 1.09 -1.66 -9.05
CA ASN A 348 1.92 -1.07 -8.01
C ASN A 348 1.16 0.01 -7.24
N ASN A 349 0.54 0.97 -7.93
CA ASN A 349 -0.22 2.03 -7.27
C ASN A 349 -1.44 1.49 -6.49
N LEU A 350 -2.03 0.37 -6.93
CA LEU A 350 -3.08 -0.32 -6.19
C LEU A 350 -2.54 -0.98 -4.91
N ILE A 351 -1.42 -1.70 -4.99
CA ILE A 351 -0.74 -2.25 -3.80
C ILE A 351 -0.37 -1.12 -2.84
N ASP A 352 0.18 -0.02 -3.35
CA ASP A 352 0.50 1.16 -2.55
C ASP A 352 -0.74 1.73 -1.85
N ALA A 353 -1.88 1.82 -2.53
CA ALA A 353 -3.12 2.26 -1.92
C ALA A 353 -3.56 1.30 -0.80
N MET A 354 -3.42 -0.01 -0.99
CA MET A 354 -3.74 -0.99 0.06
C MET A 354 -2.79 -0.86 1.26
N VAL A 355 -1.48 -0.73 1.02
CA VAL A 355 -0.48 -0.51 2.07
C VAL A 355 -0.74 0.82 2.80
N GLU A 356 -1.13 1.87 2.07
CA GLU A 356 -1.46 3.17 2.64
C GLU A 356 -2.55 3.06 3.72
N ARG A 357 -3.53 2.19 3.46
CA ARG A 357 -4.70 1.91 4.32
C ARG A 357 -4.35 0.98 5.48
N SER A 358 -3.59 -0.09 5.23
CA SER A 358 -3.06 -0.94 6.32
C SER A 358 -2.08 -0.19 7.23
N GLY A 359 -1.48 0.90 6.74
CA GLY A 359 -0.58 1.79 7.47
C GLY A 359 -1.24 3.02 8.09
N ARG A 360 -2.55 3.01 8.41
CA ARG A 360 -3.22 4.15 9.09
C ARG A 360 -2.67 4.46 10.49
N PHE A 361 -1.96 3.52 11.11
CA PHE A 361 -1.22 3.75 12.36
C PHE A 361 0.09 4.53 12.16
N CYS A 362 0.52 4.73 10.91
CA CYS A 362 1.68 5.55 10.60
C CYS A 362 1.34 7.02 10.71
N ASN A 363 2.28 7.80 11.21
CA ASN A 363 2.11 9.21 11.54
C ASN A 363 2.08 10.10 10.27
N LYS A 364 1.05 9.92 9.44
CA LYS A 364 0.90 10.59 8.15
C LYS A 364 0.35 11.98 8.37
N GLY A 365 1.15 13.00 8.05
CA GLY A 365 0.80 14.41 8.23
C GLY A 365 1.62 15.13 9.31
N ASN A 366 2.60 14.47 9.93
CA ASN A 366 3.35 14.97 11.08
C ASN A 366 2.42 15.41 12.21
N CYS A 367 1.64 14.46 12.72
CA CYS A 367 1.13 14.56 14.08
C CYS A 367 2.33 14.49 15.05
#